data_AF-A0A2G2WZK9-F1
#
_entry.id   AF-A0A2G2WZK9-F1
#
_cell.length_a   1.000
_cell.length_b   1.000
_cell.length_c   1.000
_cell.angle_alpha   90.00
_cell.angle_beta   90.00
_cell.angle_gamma   90.00
#
_symmetry.space_group_name_H-M   'P 1'
#
loop_
_entity.id
_entity.type
_entity.pdbx_description
1 polymer ?
#
loop_
_entity_poly.entity_id
_entity_poly.type
_entity_poly.pdbx_seq_one_letter_code
_entity_poly.pdbx_strand_id
1 'polypeptide(L)'
;MNGHVLSKKILRAGYYWLTMERDSIQFVRKCHQCQINGDLIRSPHVELHAMDAPWPFVAWGMDVIGPIKPKALNGHRFILVAIDYFTKWVEAVTFKSVTKKAVLDFVH
;
A
#
# COMPACT_ATOMS: atom_id res chain seq x y z
N MET A 1 -10.67 6.62 -16.07
CA MET A 1 -10.90 6.56 -17.54
C MET A 1 -10.05 7.62 -18.22
N ASN A 2 -9.19 7.27 -19.18
CA ASN A 2 -8.30 8.23 -19.86
C ASN A 2 -9.05 8.92 -21.03
N GLY A 3 -8.82 10.23 -21.24
CA GLY A 3 -9.38 11.00 -22.36
C GLY A 3 -9.07 10.42 -23.74
N HIS A 4 -7.88 9.85 -23.93
CA HIS A 4 -7.54 9.15 -25.18
C HIS A 4 -8.40 7.90 -25.41
N VAL A 5 -8.74 7.17 -24.34
CA VAL A 5 -9.61 5.98 -24.42
C VAL A 5 -11.04 6.39 -24.73
N LEU A 6 -11.51 7.49 -24.13
CA LEU A 6 -12.83 8.07 -24.44
C LEU A 6 -12.94 8.46 -25.92
N SER A 7 -11.93 9.18 -26.45
CA SER A 7 -11.90 9.57 -27.86
C SER A 7 -12.00 8.36 -28.80
N LYS A 8 -11.25 7.28 -28.51
CA LYS A 8 -11.28 6.04 -29.31
C LYS A 8 -12.64 5.34 -29.23
N LYS A 9 -13.31 5.36 -28.08
CA LYS A 9 -14.67 4.80 -27.92
C LYS A 9 -15.69 5.57 -28.75
N ILE A 10 -15.64 6.89 -28.71
CA ILE A 10 -16.52 7.77 -29.49
C ILE A 10 -16.30 7.56 -30.99
N LEU A 11 -15.04 7.44 -31.41
CA LEU A 11 -14.68 7.14 -32.81
C LEU A 11 -15.25 5.78 -33.26
N ARG A 12 -15.14 4.74 -32.42
CA ARG A 12 -15.73 3.42 -32.70
C ARG A 12 -17.26 3.43 -32.75
N ALA A 13 -17.90 4.38 -32.08
CA ALA A 13 -19.34 4.59 -32.16
C ALA A 13 -19.77 5.36 -33.42
N GLY A 14 -18.83 5.75 -34.30
CA GLY A 14 -19.10 6.39 -35.59
C GLY A 14 -19.06 7.92 -35.59
N TYR A 15 -18.72 8.55 -34.46
CA TYR A 15 -18.64 10.00 -34.36
C TYR A 15 -17.21 10.49 -34.56
N TYR A 16 -17.04 11.56 -35.34
CA TYR A 16 -15.73 12.14 -35.62
C TYR A 16 -15.79 13.66 -35.72
N TRP A 17 -14.78 14.33 -35.16
CA TRP A 17 -14.50 15.73 -35.40
C TRP A 17 -13.02 16.03 -35.12
N LEU A 18 -12.52 17.14 -35.69
CA LEU A 18 -11.08 17.44 -35.74
C LEU A 18 -10.41 17.56 -34.37
N THR A 19 -11.14 18.03 -33.35
CA THR A 19 -10.63 18.28 -31.99
C THR A 19 -11.04 17.22 -30.96
N MET A 20 -11.66 16.11 -31.39
CA MET A 20 -12.32 15.15 -30.49
C MET A 20 -11.43 14.59 -29.39
N GLU A 21 -10.14 14.40 -29.67
CA GLU A 21 -9.19 13.91 -28.69
C GLU A 21 -8.93 14.96 -27.60
N ARG A 22 -8.73 16.22 -27.99
CA ARG A 22 -8.52 17.34 -27.05
C ARG A 22 -9.76 17.55 -26.18
N ASP A 23 -10.94 17.51 -26.79
CA ASP A 23 -12.21 17.69 -26.09
C ASP A 23 -12.45 16.55 -25.10
N SER A 24 -12.14 15.31 -25.49
CA SER A 24 -12.23 14.14 -24.61
C SER A 24 -11.27 14.25 -23.41
N ILE A 25 -10.04 14.74 -23.63
CA ILE A 25 -9.08 14.98 -22.54
C ILE A 25 -9.58 16.08 -21.60
N GLN A 26 -10.06 17.19 -22.14
CA GLN A 26 -10.57 18.31 -21.34
C GLN A 26 -11.82 17.91 -20.54
N PHE A 27 -12.72 17.12 -21.14
CA PHE A 27 -13.88 16.55 -20.47
C PHE A 27 -13.49 15.66 -19.31
N VAL A 28 -12.59 14.69 -19.54
CA VAL A 28 -12.12 13.78 -18.48
C VAL A 28 -11.40 14.53 -17.35
N ARG A 29 -10.66 15.59 -17.66
CA ARG A 29 -10.01 16.46 -16.66
C ARG A 29 -11.02 17.17 -15.75
N LYS A 30 -12.17 17.61 -16.29
CA LYS A 30 -13.23 18.28 -15.53
C LYS A 30 -14.18 17.31 -14.83
N CYS A 31 -14.27 16.07 -15.29
CA CYS A 31 -15.12 15.02 -14.74
C CYS A 31 -14.65 14.58 -13.34
N HIS A 32 -15.37 14.98 -12.28
CA HIS A 32 -15.03 14.66 -10.90
C HIS A 32 -14.91 13.15 -10.64
N GLN A 33 -15.89 12.36 -11.08
CA GLN A 33 -15.88 10.90 -10.93
C GLN A 33 -14.69 10.25 -11.65
N CYS A 34 -14.25 10.84 -12.76
CA CYS A 34 -13.11 10.37 -13.53
C CYS A 34 -11.77 10.67 -12.83
N GLN A 35 -11.71 11.77 -12.07
CA GLN A 35 -10.54 12.16 -11.28
C GLN A 35 -10.41 11.33 -9.99
N ILE A 36 -11.52 11.07 -9.28
CA ILE A 36 -11.50 10.25 -8.05
C ILE A 36 -11.12 8.80 -8.33
N ASN A 37 -11.71 8.21 -9.37
CA ASN A 37 -11.52 6.79 -9.69
C ASN A 37 -10.44 6.55 -10.75
N GLY A 38 -9.67 7.58 -11.11
CA GLY A 38 -8.60 7.47 -12.10
C GLY A 38 -7.30 7.01 -11.46
N ASP A 39 -6.59 6.08 -12.10
CA ASP A 39 -5.26 5.66 -11.64
C ASP A 39 -4.26 6.81 -11.72
N LEU A 40 -3.49 7.02 -10.64
CA LEU A 40 -2.44 8.04 -10.57
C LEU A 40 -1.10 7.48 -11.11
N ILE A 41 -1.03 7.26 -12.43
CA ILE A 41 0.09 6.55 -13.09
C ILE A 41 1.42 7.32 -13.00
N ARG A 42 1.38 8.64 -12.78
CA ARG A 42 2.57 9.53 -12.78
C ARG A 42 2.72 10.28 -11.46
N SER A 43 2.44 9.64 -10.34
CA SER A 43 2.82 10.21 -9.05
C SER A 43 4.35 10.27 -8.97
N PRO A 44 4.95 11.39 -8.54
CA PRO A 44 6.36 11.38 -8.19
C PRO A 44 6.58 10.35 -7.07
N HIS A 45 7.78 9.78 -7.05
CA HIS A 45 8.19 8.95 -5.92
C HIS A 45 8.20 9.81 -4.66
N VAL A 46 7.68 9.26 -3.56
CA VAL A 46 7.86 9.86 -2.24
C VAL A 46 9.30 9.58 -1.81
N GLU A 47 9.99 10.61 -1.35
CA GLU A 47 11.35 10.45 -0.81
C GLU A 47 11.29 9.57 0.44
N LEU A 48 12.02 8.45 0.42
CA LEU A 48 12.12 7.54 1.56
C LEU A 48 13.34 7.93 2.37
N HIS A 49 13.15 8.31 3.63
CA HIS A 49 14.25 8.49 4.56
C HIS A 49 14.66 7.13 5.14
N ALA A 50 15.92 6.75 4.95
CA ALA A 50 16.47 5.58 5.62
C ALA A 50 16.47 5.84 7.14
N MET A 51 16.01 4.85 7.91
CA MET A 51 16.20 4.87 9.35
C MET A 51 17.60 4.36 9.67
N ASP A 52 18.48 5.28 10.05
CA ASP A 52 19.84 4.95 10.47
C ASP A 52 19.86 4.63 11.97
N ALA A 53 20.40 3.47 12.29
CA ALA A 53 20.66 3.02 13.65
C ALA A 53 22.17 2.92 13.83
N PRO A 54 22.83 3.79 14.63
CA PRO A 54 24.29 3.84 14.70
C PRO A 54 24.95 2.67 15.46
N TRP A 55 24.20 1.89 16.23
CA TRP A 55 24.68 0.71 16.95
C TRP A 55 23.54 -0.29 17.21
N PRO A 56 23.83 -1.57 17.53
CA PRO A 56 22.80 -2.58 17.83
C PRO A 56 21.84 -2.13 18.93
N PHE A 57 20.55 -2.47 18.79
CA PHE A 57 19.48 -2.29 19.78
C PHE A 57 19.09 -0.84 20.11
N VAL A 58 19.52 0.15 19.31
CA VAL A 58 19.11 1.56 19.48
C VAL A 58 17.71 1.85 18.94
N ALA A 59 17.32 1.13 17.88
CA ALA A 59 16.05 1.31 17.21
C ALA A 59 15.63 -0.02 16.57
N TRP A 60 14.34 -0.32 16.68
CA TRP A 60 13.75 -1.57 16.25
C TRP A 60 12.39 -1.30 15.61
N GLY A 61 12.10 -2.03 14.55
CA GLY A 61 10.79 -2.03 13.91
C GLY A 61 9.96 -3.19 14.43
N MET A 62 8.73 -2.91 14.85
CA MET A 62 7.77 -3.94 15.23
C MET A 62 6.61 -3.98 14.26
N ASP A 63 6.18 -5.17 13.87
CA ASP A 63 4.97 -5.35 13.08
C ASP A 63 4.24 -6.64 13.42
N VAL A 64 2.94 -6.68 13.14
CA VAL A 64 2.07 -7.83 13.39
C VAL A 64 1.55 -8.36 12.06
N ILE A 65 1.92 -9.60 11.76
CA ILE A 65 1.42 -10.34 10.61
C ILE A 65 0.15 -11.08 11.02
N GLY A 66 -0.98 -10.83 10.34
CA GLY A 66 -2.17 -11.68 10.43
C GLY A 66 -3.47 -11.03 9.94
N PRO A 67 -4.63 -11.71 10.13
CA PRO A 67 -4.81 -13.07 10.64
C PRO A 67 -4.52 -14.13 9.56
N ILE A 68 -3.68 -15.11 9.89
CA ILE A 68 -3.33 -16.23 9.01
C ILE A 68 -4.46 -17.28 9.02
N LYS A 69 -4.81 -17.79 7.84
CA LYS A 69 -5.80 -18.87 7.66
C LYS A 69 -5.21 -20.02 6.84
N PRO A 70 -5.42 -21.29 7.23
CA PRO A 70 -6.07 -21.73 8.47
C PRO A 70 -5.21 -21.41 9.71
N LYS A 71 -5.83 -21.43 10.90
CA LYS A 71 -5.09 -21.24 12.16
C LYS A 71 -4.16 -22.43 12.40
N ALA A 72 -3.06 -22.20 13.11
CA ALA A 72 -2.22 -23.29 13.58
C ALA A 72 -2.98 -24.21 14.56
N LEU A 73 -2.48 -25.43 14.75
CA LEU A 73 -3.08 -26.42 15.66
C LEU A 73 -3.24 -25.90 17.09
N ASN A 74 -2.30 -25.08 17.55
CA ASN A 74 -2.36 -24.43 18.87
C ASN A 74 -3.30 -23.21 18.90
N GLY A 75 -4.01 -22.91 17.81
CA GLY A 75 -4.93 -21.79 17.66
C GLY A 75 -4.28 -20.44 17.33
N HIS A 76 -2.94 -20.39 17.21
CA HIS A 76 -2.23 -19.16 16.87
C HIS A 76 -2.50 -18.77 15.42
N ARG A 77 -2.63 -17.46 15.17
CA ARG A 77 -2.97 -16.91 13.85
C ARG A 77 -2.34 -15.55 13.56
N PHE A 78 -1.54 -15.05 14.51
CA PHE A 78 -0.78 -13.82 14.36
C PHE A 78 0.68 -14.10 14.68
N ILE A 79 1.58 -13.34 14.06
CA ILE A 79 3.02 -13.34 14.34
C ILE A 79 3.39 -11.89 14.64
N LEU A 80 3.94 -11.62 15.81
CA LEU A 80 4.61 -10.35 16.11
C LEU A 80 6.08 -10.50 15.77
N VAL A 81 6.62 -9.56 15.03
CA VAL A 81 8.01 -9.53 14.59
C VAL A 81 8.65 -8.24 15.09
N ALA A 82 9.84 -8.34 15.68
CA ALA A 82 10.72 -7.22 15.95
C ALA A 82 12.02 -7.38 15.15
N ILE A 83 12.49 -6.28 14.56
CA ILE A 83 13.73 -6.26 13.78
C ILE A 83 14.61 -5.13 14.29
N ASP A 84 15.81 -5.46 14.75
CA ASP A 84 16.83 -4.46 15.05
C ASP A 84 17.30 -3.79 13.75
N TYR A 85 17.25 -2.45 13.69
CA TYR A 85 17.54 -1.75 12.45
C TYR A 85 19.01 -1.77 12.05
N PHE A 86 19.94 -1.93 13.00
CA PHE A 86 21.37 -1.99 12.72
C PHE A 86 21.79 -3.38 12.24
N THR A 87 21.61 -4.41 13.08
CA THR A 87 22.05 -5.78 12.80
C THR A 87 21.13 -6.55 11.86
N LYS A 88 19.90 -6.06 11.65
CA LYS A 88 18.80 -6.80 11.00
C LYS A 88 18.46 -8.11 11.73
N TRP A 89 18.83 -8.23 13.00
CA TRP A 89 18.44 -9.35 13.84
C TRP A 89 16.91 -9.35 14.03
N VAL A 90 16.31 -10.53 13.92
CA VAL A 90 14.85 -10.71 13.93
C VAL A 90 14.44 -11.58 15.12
N GLU A 91 13.45 -11.11 15.86
CA GLU A 91 12.74 -11.88 16.86
C GLU A 91 11.27 -12.00 16.46
N ALA A 92 10.70 -13.20 16.58
CA ALA A 92 9.32 -13.45 16.20
C ALA A 92 8.61 -14.35 17.20
N VAL A 93 7.40 -13.95 17.60
CA VAL A 93 6.53 -14.71 18.51
C VAL A 93 5.13 -14.83 17.92
N THR A 94 4.43 -15.90 18.26
CA THR A 94 3.10 -16.20 17.68
C THR A 94 2.00 -16.05 18.72
N PHE A 95 0.82 -15.60 18.31
CA PHE A 95 -0.32 -15.38 19.19
C PHE A 95 -1.66 -15.85 18.62
N LYS A 96 -2.59 -16.24 19.50
CA LYS A 96 -4.02 -16.47 19.18
C LYS A 96 -4.74 -15.15 18.88
N SER A 97 -4.38 -14.10 19.62
CA SER A 97 -4.90 -12.74 19.49
C SER A 97 -3.82 -11.75 19.92
N VAL A 98 -3.75 -10.62 19.25
CA VAL A 98 -2.81 -9.54 19.58
C VAL A 98 -3.46 -8.70 20.67
N THR A 99 -2.88 -8.73 21.88
CA THR A 99 -3.36 -7.95 23.03
C THR A 99 -2.23 -7.07 23.54
N LYS A 100 -2.56 -5.94 24.19
CA LYS A 100 -1.57 -5.06 24.80
C LYS A 100 -0.63 -5.83 25.73
N LYS A 101 -1.19 -6.74 26.55
CA LYS A 101 -0.40 -7.57 27.46
C LYS A 101 0.58 -8.47 26.71
N ALA A 102 0.13 -9.17 25.67
CA ALA A 102 1.00 -10.04 24.88
C ALA A 102 2.16 -9.30 24.21
N VAL A 103 1.93 -8.04 23.79
CA VAL A 103 3.01 -7.19 23.25
C VAL A 103 3.95 -6.74 24.38
N LEU A 104 3.44 -6.31 25.54
CA LEU A 104 4.29 -5.92 26.67
C LEU A 104 5.17 -7.07 27.16
N ASP A 105 4.61 -8.27 27.28
CA ASP A 105 5.33 -9.49 27.70
C ASP A 105 6.40 -9.93 26.67
N PHE A 106 6.34 -9.42 25.44
CA PHE A 106 7.37 -9.66 24.42
C PHE A 106 8.53 -8.67 24.53
N VAL A 107 8.27 -7.43 24.97
CA VAL A 107 9.31 -6.40 25.11
C VAL A 107 10.13 -6.58 26.39
N HIS A 108 9.55 -7.24 27.41
CA HIS A 108 10.05 -7.28 28.78
C HIS A 108 10.37 -8.70 29.23
#